data_AF-A0A1D1XUZ1-F1
#
_entry.id   AF-A0A1D1XUZ1-F1
#
_cell.length_a   1.000
_cell.length_b   1.000
_cell.length_c   1.000
_cell.angle_alpha   90.00
_cell.angle_beta   90.00
_cell.angle_gamma   90.00
#
_symmetry.space_group_name_H-M   'P 1'
#
loop_
_entity.id
_entity.type
_entity.pdbx_description
1 polymer ?
#
loop_
_entity_poly.entity_id
_entity_poly.type
_entity_poly.pdbx_seq_one_letter_code
_entity_poly.pdbx_strand_id
1 'polypeptide(L)'
;METPTPTYPTLSPSAPILPLPLMATTQEEDDAAGGTPDKKSGYCEDTGVYRSLHRLGPRHRFPADPGLDAASFVLSHLPKYSDHAHTKVALVDSVTGTSVTYAQLRRSVRALAAALHHALGLRTGDVVLLLSPNSVLYPVICLAVLSAGCVLTTANPLNTAAEVVKQATDSGAKLAVVAPAEAHKLASTTVPVLLTVRQEEHGHGDAGLLSVEELIEGGDPLLAPGKAACGQSDPAAILYSSGTTGVSKGVVLTHGNLVGVMTLLRWSVEVTGSRGDVFLAFLPMFHVYGLAFFALGLFCCAGPPTVVVMPRFDLRAALDAVVLHGVTNIPAVPPVILGLVKAAAAGCDLSRVRRVGTGAAPMGTGLGRAFRERYPWVELREGYGLTESG
;
A
#
# COMPACT_ATOMS: atom_id res chain seq x y z
N MET A 1 5.13 53.38 -13.01
CA MET A 1 4.19 52.24 -13.10
C MET A 1 4.88 51.06 -12.44
N GLU A 2 4.73 50.95 -11.13
CA GLU A 2 5.29 49.87 -10.33
C GLU A 2 4.29 48.70 -10.31
N THR A 3 4.79 47.50 -10.58
CA THR A 3 4.05 46.25 -10.48
C THR A 3 3.97 45.79 -9.02
N PRO A 4 2.81 45.32 -8.53
CA PRO A 4 2.67 44.97 -7.12
C PRO A 4 3.31 43.60 -6.82
N THR A 5 4.10 43.56 -5.76
CA THR A 5 4.68 42.35 -5.17
C THR A 5 3.59 41.52 -4.48
N PRO A 6 3.50 40.19 -4.68
CA PRO A 6 2.50 39.38 -3.99
C PRO A 6 2.89 39.20 -2.52
N THR A 7 2.05 39.70 -1.62
CA THR A 7 2.11 39.43 -0.19
C THR A 7 1.59 38.02 0.11
N TYR A 8 2.46 37.14 0.59
CA TYR A 8 2.06 35.85 1.16
C TYR A 8 1.64 36.03 2.63
N PRO A 9 0.60 35.34 3.12
CA PRO A 9 0.26 35.35 4.53
C PRO A 9 1.37 34.67 5.33
N THR A 10 1.94 35.41 6.29
CA THR A 10 2.84 34.88 7.32
C THR A 10 2.06 33.96 8.26
N LEU A 11 2.27 32.65 8.14
CA LEU A 11 1.81 31.70 9.15
C LEU A 11 2.65 31.87 10.42
N SER A 12 1.96 32.08 11.55
CA SER A 12 2.56 32.23 12.89
C SER A 12 3.47 31.04 13.24
N PRO A 13 4.68 31.26 13.77
CA PRO A 13 5.66 30.20 14.08
C PRO A 13 5.33 29.41 15.37
N SER A 14 4.07 29.36 15.79
CA SER A 14 3.66 28.92 17.14
C SER A 14 2.61 27.81 17.15
N ALA A 15 2.63 26.89 16.19
CA ALA A 15 1.88 25.63 16.32
C ALA A 15 2.78 24.60 17.03
N PRO A 16 2.38 24.05 18.20
CA PRO A 16 3.19 23.05 18.88
C PRO A 16 3.29 21.79 18.04
N ILE A 17 4.52 21.30 17.95
CA ILE A 17 4.92 20.02 17.39
C ILE A 17 4.26 18.92 18.23
N LEU A 18 3.33 18.17 17.63
CA LEU A 18 2.94 16.87 18.15
C LEU A 18 3.47 15.81 17.18
N PRO A 19 4.49 15.00 17.56
CA PRO A 19 4.73 13.75 16.88
C PRO A 19 3.48 12.89 17.12
N LEU A 20 2.65 12.71 16.11
CA LEU A 20 1.53 11.78 16.15
C LEU A 20 2.11 10.38 15.89
N PRO A 21 2.22 9.49 16.89
CA PRO A 21 2.47 8.09 16.61
C PRO A 21 1.31 7.53 15.79
N LEU A 22 1.60 6.62 14.86
CA LEU A 22 0.61 5.77 14.17
C LEU A 22 0.04 4.73 15.17
N MET A 23 -0.51 5.21 16.28
CA MET A 23 -1.15 4.42 17.32
C MET A 23 -2.42 5.17 17.66
N ALA A 24 -3.56 4.49 17.69
CA ALA A 24 -4.84 5.05 18.11
C ALA A 24 -5.63 3.95 18.82
N THR A 25 -6.27 4.27 19.95
CA THR A 25 -7.02 3.29 20.76
C THR A 25 -8.51 3.56 20.67
N THR A 26 -9.31 2.53 20.96
CA THR A 26 -10.78 2.63 21.01
C THR A 26 -11.27 2.81 22.46
N GLN A 27 -12.50 3.32 22.62
CA GLN A 27 -13.10 3.56 23.94
C GLN A 27 -13.36 2.26 24.74
N GLU A 28 -13.65 1.15 24.05
CA GLU A 28 -13.90 -0.15 24.70
C GLU A 28 -12.64 -0.74 25.34
N GLU A 29 -11.45 -0.42 24.82
CA GLU A 29 -10.19 -0.86 25.44
C GLU A 29 -9.85 -0.10 26.73
N ASP A 30 -10.34 1.15 26.88
CA ASP A 30 -10.16 1.96 28.08
C ASP A 30 -11.04 1.47 29.24
N ASP A 31 -12.30 1.12 28.95
CA ASP A 31 -13.25 0.66 29.96
C ASP A 31 -12.93 -0.76 30.47
N ALA A 32 -12.26 -1.59 29.65
CA ALA A 32 -11.95 -2.99 29.98
C ALA A 32 -10.72 -3.18 30.89
N ALA A 33 -9.80 -2.21 30.96
CA ALA A 33 -8.47 -2.42 31.56
C ALA A 33 -8.30 -1.88 32.98
N GLY A 34 -9.18 -1.00 33.45
CA GLY A 34 -9.01 -0.31 34.73
C GLY A 34 -7.84 0.69 34.74
N GLY A 35 -7.89 1.65 35.66
CA GLY A 35 -6.88 2.71 35.81
C GLY A 35 -7.05 3.89 34.85
N THR A 36 -6.46 5.03 35.20
CA THR A 36 -6.58 6.28 34.41
C THR A 36 -5.24 6.61 33.75
N PRO A 37 -5.10 6.47 32.42
CA PRO A 37 -3.82 6.74 31.75
C PRO A 37 -3.43 8.22 31.82
N ASP A 38 -2.13 8.49 31.94
CA ASP A 38 -1.56 9.83 31.89
C ASP A 38 -1.84 10.49 30.54
N LYS A 39 -2.33 11.73 30.57
CA LYS A 39 -2.81 12.43 29.37
C LYS A 39 -1.70 12.92 28.45
N LYS A 40 -0.43 12.84 28.86
CA LYS A 40 0.73 13.28 28.06
C LYS A 40 1.52 12.13 27.45
N SER A 41 1.64 11.02 28.17
CA SER A 41 2.40 9.84 27.75
C SER A 41 1.52 8.69 27.29
N GLY A 42 0.26 8.66 27.72
CA GLY A 42 -0.66 7.54 27.51
C GLY A 42 -0.37 6.34 28.40
N TYR A 43 0.61 6.44 29.31
CA TYR A 43 0.98 5.38 30.23
C TYR A 43 0.02 5.31 31.42
N CYS A 44 -0.44 4.11 31.77
CA CYS A 44 -1.22 3.87 32.98
C CYS A 44 -0.34 3.17 34.02
N GLU A 45 -0.04 3.82 35.15
CA GLU A 45 0.77 3.23 36.23
C GLU A 45 0.11 2.00 36.84
N ASP A 46 -1.23 2.01 36.97
CA ASP A 46 -1.99 0.92 37.56
C ASP A 46 -1.91 -0.38 36.75
N THR A 47 -1.83 -0.27 35.41
CA THR A 47 -1.85 -1.43 34.51
C THR A 47 -0.50 -1.71 33.84
N GLY A 48 0.42 -0.75 33.85
CA GLY A 48 1.68 -0.79 33.11
C GLY A 48 1.52 -0.70 31.59
N VAL A 49 0.34 -0.34 31.08
CA VAL A 49 0.02 -0.33 29.63
C VAL A 49 0.13 1.09 29.07
N TYR A 50 0.73 1.21 27.88
CA TYR A 50 0.66 2.42 27.06
C TYR A 50 -0.56 2.40 26.15
N ARG A 51 -1.26 3.52 26.08
CA ARG A 51 -2.38 3.74 25.17
C ARG A 51 -2.11 4.94 24.30
N SER A 52 -2.76 4.98 23.14
CA SER A 52 -2.67 6.17 22.33
C SER A 52 -3.35 7.36 23.01
N LEU A 53 -2.73 8.53 22.84
CA LEU A 53 -3.35 9.81 23.17
C LEU A 53 -4.48 10.18 22.19
N HIS A 54 -4.56 9.49 21.06
CA HIS A 54 -5.55 9.71 20.03
C HIS A 54 -6.62 8.62 20.08
N ARG A 55 -7.87 9.08 20.21
CA ARG A 55 -9.04 8.20 20.13
C ARG A 55 -9.64 8.22 18.75
N LEU A 56 -9.88 7.03 18.21
CA LEU A 56 -10.56 6.88 16.94
C LEU A 56 -12.03 7.28 17.10
N GLY A 57 -12.45 8.30 16.35
CA GLY A 57 -13.86 8.68 16.28
C GLY A 57 -14.71 7.56 15.68
N PRO A 58 -16.06 7.62 15.80
CA PRO A 58 -16.96 6.55 15.35
C PRO A 58 -16.76 6.08 13.91
N ARG A 59 -16.31 6.97 13.01
CA ARG A 59 -16.04 6.69 11.58
C ARG A 59 -14.77 5.86 11.31
N HIS A 60 -13.94 5.69 12.33
CA HIS A 60 -12.66 4.97 12.27
C HIS A 60 -12.61 3.84 13.30
N ARG A 61 -13.76 3.42 13.85
CA ARG A 61 -13.80 2.23 14.68
C ARG A 61 -13.48 1.01 13.83
N PHE A 62 -12.76 0.08 14.44
CA PHE A 62 -12.53 -1.22 13.83
C PHE A 62 -13.89 -1.91 13.57
N PRO A 63 -14.12 -2.49 12.38
CA PRO A 63 -15.41 -3.09 12.05
C PRO A 63 -15.72 -4.29 12.95
N ALA A 64 -16.93 -4.31 13.53
CA ALA A 64 -17.36 -5.39 14.42
C ALA A 64 -17.84 -6.66 13.70
N ASP A 65 -18.07 -6.62 12.38
CA ASP A 65 -18.49 -7.79 11.59
C ASP A 65 -17.32 -8.78 11.44
N PRO A 66 -17.33 -9.94 12.15
CA PRO A 66 -16.25 -10.91 12.06
C PRO A 66 -16.14 -11.54 10.66
N GLY A 67 -17.20 -11.48 9.86
CA GLY A 67 -17.17 -11.94 8.48
C GLY A 67 -16.58 -10.92 7.50
N LEU A 68 -16.15 -9.73 7.93
CA LEU A 68 -15.65 -8.72 7.00
C LEU A 68 -14.22 -9.02 6.58
N ASP A 69 -14.04 -9.41 5.32
CA ASP A 69 -12.72 -9.59 4.73
C ASP A 69 -12.11 -8.26 4.23
N ALA A 70 -10.79 -8.27 4.06
CA ALA A 70 -10.00 -7.11 3.65
C ALA A 70 -10.37 -6.56 2.25
N ALA A 71 -10.69 -7.42 1.29
CA ALA A 71 -11.07 -6.97 -0.05
C ALA A 71 -12.44 -6.29 -0.04
N SER A 72 -13.43 -6.91 0.63
CA SER A 72 -14.75 -6.30 0.85
C SER A 72 -14.64 -4.95 1.56
N PHE A 73 -13.77 -4.84 2.58
CA PHE A 73 -13.49 -3.57 3.25
C PHE A 73 -12.98 -2.53 2.25
N VAL A 74 -11.94 -2.81 1.47
CA VAL A 74 -11.39 -1.86 0.48
C VAL A 74 -12.43 -1.50 -0.59
N LEU A 75 -13.07 -2.49 -1.21
CA LEU A 75 -14.00 -2.31 -2.32
C LEU A 75 -15.27 -1.53 -1.94
N SER A 76 -15.70 -1.64 -0.67
CA SER A 76 -16.83 -0.87 -0.14
C SER A 76 -16.53 0.63 0.00
N HIS A 77 -15.26 1.01 0.10
CA HIS A 77 -14.82 2.40 0.23
C HIS A 77 -14.48 3.08 -1.10
N LEU A 78 -14.24 2.30 -2.16
CA LEU A 78 -14.07 2.86 -3.50
C LEU A 78 -15.31 3.70 -3.88
N PRO A 79 -15.15 4.82 -4.62
CA PRO A 79 -16.26 5.61 -5.13
C PRO A 79 -17.31 4.71 -5.81
N LYS A 80 -18.59 4.88 -5.45
CA LYS A 80 -19.71 4.14 -6.05
C LYS A 80 -19.79 4.45 -7.55
N TYR A 81 -20.41 3.55 -8.32
CA TYR A 81 -20.68 3.72 -9.76
C TYR A 81 -21.44 5.03 -10.00
N SER A 82 -20.68 6.08 -10.28
CA SER A 82 -21.08 7.47 -10.43
C SER A 82 -20.09 8.11 -11.38
N ASP A 83 -20.47 9.23 -12.01
CA ASP A 83 -19.59 9.95 -12.95
C ASP A 83 -18.22 10.28 -12.33
N HIS A 84 -18.17 10.48 -11.01
CA HIS A 84 -16.93 10.69 -10.28
C HIS A 84 -16.01 9.45 -10.32
N ALA A 85 -16.53 8.23 -10.17
CA ALA A 85 -15.71 7.01 -10.24
C ALA A 85 -15.13 6.76 -11.64
N HIS A 86 -15.85 7.18 -12.70
CA HIS A 86 -15.44 7.04 -14.09
C HIS A 86 -14.37 8.06 -14.50
N THR A 87 -14.30 9.20 -13.82
CA THR A 87 -13.37 10.29 -14.16
C THR A 87 -12.21 10.43 -13.16
N LYS A 88 -12.40 9.98 -11.92
CA LYS A 88 -11.34 10.05 -10.90
C LYS A 88 -10.28 8.97 -11.14
N VAL A 89 -9.06 9.42 -11.39
CA VAL A 89 -7.87 8.57 -11.52
C VAL A 89 -7.46 8.01 -10.16
N ALA A 90 -7.33 6.69 -10.08
CA ALA A 90 -6.84 5.95 -8.92
C ALA A 90 -5.32 5.74 -9.00
N LEU A 91 -4.83 5.26 -10.13
CA LEU A 91 -3.43 4.88 -10.35
C LEU A 91 -2.88 5.54 -11.61
N VAL A 92 -1.62 5.94 -11.58
CA VAL A 92 -0.87 6.43 -12.74
C VAL A 92 0.47 5.72 -12.78
N ASP A 93 0.83 5.13 -13.91
CA ASP A 93 2.17 4.63 -14.13
C ASP A 93 3.12 5.80 -14.43
N SER A 94 4.15 5.99 -13.60
CA SER A 94 5.04 7.15 -13.72
C SER A 94 5.93 7.13 -14.96
N VAL A 95 6.09 5.98 -15.61
CA VAL A 95 6.99 5.79 -16.76
C VAL A 95 6.22 5.99 -18.06
N THR A 96 5.05 5.39 -18.17
CA THR A 96 4.23 5.42 -19.40
C THR A 96 3.18 6.54 -19.39
N GLY A 97 2.84 7.07 -18.21
CA GLY A 97 1.73 8.03 -18.04
C GLY A 97 0.35 7.38 -18.11
N THR A 98 0.27 6.05 -18.31
CA THR A 98 -0.99 5.31 -18.34
C THR A 98 -1.73 5.48 -17.02
N SER A 99 -3.04 5.74 -17.09
CA SER A 99 -3.87 5.96 -15.91
C SER A 99 -5.00 4.94 -15.81
N VAL A 100 -5.34 4.59 -14.57
CA VAL A 100 -6.44 3.69 -14.22
C VAL A 100 -7.39 4.45 -13.32
N THR A 101 -8.64 4.58 -13.73
CA THR A 101 -9.71 5.19 -12.93
C THR A 101 -10.22 4.26 -11.85
N TYR A 102 -10.93 4.79 -10.85
CA TYR A 102 -11.56 3.96 -9.82
C TYR A 102 -12.59 2.97 -10.40
N ALA A 103 -13.31 3.36 -11.46
CA ALA A 103 -14.21 2.46 -12.17
C ALA A 103 -13.47 1.32 -12.87
N GLN A 104 -12.35 1.62 -13.54
CA GLN A 104 -11.50 0.61 -14.18
C GLN A 104 -10.87 -0.31 -13.14
N LEU A 105 -10.31 0.22 -12.05
CA LEU A 105 -9.77 -0.56 -10.93
C LEU A 105 -10.81 -1.57 -10.41
N ARG A 106 -12.03 -1.10 -10.10
CA ARG A 106 -13.11 -1.98 -9.63
C ARG A 106 -13.47 -3.05 -10.65
N ARG A 107 -13.58 -2.69 -11.94
CA ARG A 107 -13.87 -3.65 -13.02
C ARG A 107 -12.78 -4.71 -13.10
N SER A 108 -11.52 -4.30 -13.14
CA SER A 108 -10.36 -5.20 -13.27
C SER A 108 -10.24 -6.15 -12.10
N VAL A 109 -10.44 -5.67 -10.86
CA VAL A 109 -10.45 -6.53 -9.67
C VAL A 109 -11.53 -7.60 -9.77
N ARG A 110 -12.76 -7.22 -10.16
CA ARG A 110 -13.88 -8.16 -10.26
C ARG A 110 -13.68 -9.18 -11.39
N ALA A 111 -13.24 -8.72 -12.56
CA ALA A 111 -12.97 -9.60 -13.70
C ALA A 111 -11.85 -10.61 -13.39
N LEU A 112 -10.75 -10.15 -12.79
CA LEU A 112 -9.65 -11.02 -12.40
C LEU A 112 -10.06 -11.99 -11.29
N ALA A 113 -10.82 -11.55 -10.28
CA ALA A 113 -11.32 -12.44 -9.23
C ALA A 113 -12.24 -13.54 -9.80
N ALA A 114 -13.09 -13.19 -10.77
CA ALA A 114 -13.92 -14.17 -11.49
C ALA A 114 -13.06 -15.19 -12.24
N ALA A 115 -12.05 -14.74 -12.97
CA ALA A 115 -11.15 -15.61 -13.72
C ALA A 115 -10.33 -16.52 -12.80
N LEU A 116 -9.76 -15.98 -11.72
CA LEU A 116 -9.01 -16.77 -10.73
C LEU A 116 -9.87 -17.90 -10.15
N HIS A 117 -11.14 -17.62 -9.85
CA HIS A 117 -12.04 -18.59 -9.25
C HIS A 117 -12.61 -19.61 -10.25
N HIS A 118 -13.15 -19.15 -11.38
CA HIS A 118 -13.89 -19.99 -12.32
C HIS A 118 -12.99 -20.60 -13.40
N ALA A 119 -12.07 -19.82 -13.97
CA ALA A 119 -11.21 -20.28 -15.06
C ALA A 119 -9.96 -21.01 -14.55
N LEU A 120 -9.32 -20.48 -13.49
CA LEU A 120 -8.13 -21.09 -12.89
C LEU A 120 -8.44 -22.01 -11.70
N GLY A 121 -9.69 -22.07 -11.26
CA GLY A 121 -10.14 -23.04 -10.26
C GLY A 121 -9.67 -22.77 -8.83
N LEU A 122 -9.16 -21.57 -8.52
CA LEU A 122 -8.72 -21.25 -7.17
C LEU A 122 -9.89 -21.19 -6.17
N ARG A 123 -9.62 -21.58 -4.93
CA ARG A 123 -10.59 -21.67 -3.84
C ARG A 123 -10.13 -20.88 -2.63
N THR A 124 -11.08 -20.64 -1.73
CA THR A 124 -10.80 -19.96 -0.46
C THR A 124 -9.69 -20.69 0.31
N GLY A 125 -8.69 -19.94 0.79
CA GLY A 125 -7.52 -20.47 1.47
C GLY A 125 -6.36 -20.88 0.55
N ASP A 126 -6.55 -20.93 -0.77
CA ASP A 126 -5.45 -21.19 -1.70
C ASP A 126 -4.44 -20.05 -1.70
N VAL A 127 -3.15 -20.37 -1.68
CA VAL A 127 -2.07 -19.37 -1.62
C VAL A 127 -1.65 -18.98 -3.04
N VAL A 128 -1.60 -17.67 -3.31
CA VAL A 128 -1.14 -17.10 -4.58
C VAL A 128 0.11 -16.26 -4.35
N LEU A 129 1.21 -16.65 -5.00
CA LEU A 129 2.46 -15.91 -4.99
C LEU A 129 2.42 -14.77 -6.01
N LEU A 130 2.78 -13.56 -5.60
CA LEU A 130 3.00 -12.41 -6.48
C LEU A 130 4.48 -12.01 -6.49
N LEU A 131 5.14 -12.24 -7.63
CA LEU A 131 6.53 -11.88 -7.90
C LEU A 131 6.59 -10.84 -9.01
N SER A 132 6.51 -9.57 -8.63
CA SER A 132 6.47 -8.45 -9.58
C SER A 132 7.05 -7.19 -8.95
N PRO A 133 7.71 -6.30 -9.71
CA PRO A 133 7.97 -4.94 -9.27
C PRO A 133 6.65 -4.17 -9.10
N ASN A 134 6.72 -2.95 -8.57
CA ASN A 134 5.54 -2.10 -8.49
C ASN A 134 4.97 -1.84 -9.90
N SER A 135 3.65 -1.91 -10.02
CA SER A 135 2.93 -1.59 -11.26
C SER A 135 1.49 -1.19 -10.93
N VAL A 136 0.79 -0.61 -11.89
CA VAL A 136 -0.65 -0.32 -11.73
C VAL A 136 -1.51 -1.58 -11.62
N LEU A 137 -0.99 -2.74 -12.06
CA LEU A 137 -1.66 -4.04 -11.89
C LEU A 137 -1.44 -4.64 -10.50
N TYR A 138 -0.40 -4.23 -9.76
CA TYR A 138 -0.09 -4.81 -8.46
C TYR A 138 -1.27 -4.70 -7.46
N PRO A 139 -1.92 -3.53 -7.28
CA PRO A 139 -3.11 -3.42 -6.44
C PRO A 139 -4.30 -4.23 -6.97
N VAL A 140 -4.47 -4.31 -8.29
CA VAL A 140 -5.54 -5.09 -8.94
C VAL A 140 -5.39 -6.57 -8.58
N ILE A 141 -4.19 -7.11 -8.72
CA ILE A 141 -3.87 -8.51 -8.42
C ILE A 141 -4.10 -8.80 -6.93
N CYS A 142 -3.57 -7.96 -6.04
CA CYS A 142 -3.74 -8.13 -4.59
C CYS A 142 -5.22 -8.19 -4.21
N LEU A 143 -6.02 -7.22 -4.67
CA LEU A 143 -7.44 -7.15 -4.36
C LEU A 143 -8.23 -8.29 -5.02
N ALA A 144 -7.86 -8.75 -6.20
CA ALA A 144 -8.53 -9.86 -6.88
C ALA A 144 -8.27 -11.21 -6.19
N VAL A 145 -7.03 -11.47 -5.77
CA VAL A 145 -6.66 -12.66 -4.97
C VAL A 145 -7.46 -12.69 -3.67
N LEU A 146 -7.48 -11.59 -2.93
CA LEU A 146 -8.25 -11.47 -1.69
C LEU A 146 -9.77 -11.59 -1.94
N SER A 147 -10.29 -11.00 -3.03
CA SER A 147 -11.70 -11.10 -3.41
C SER A 147 -12.12 -12.53 -3.78
N ALA A 148 -11.19 -13.34 -4.29
CA ALA A 148 -11.41 -14.76 -4.54
C ALA A 148 -11.33 -15.62 -3.26
N GLY A 149 -11.06 -15.00 -2.10
CA GLY A 149 -10.85 -15.67 -0.81
C GLY A 149 -9.49 -16.36 -0.70
N CYS A 150 -8.58 -16.10 -1.62
CA CYS A 150 -7.24 -16.67 -1.62
C CYS A 150 -6.31 -15.88 -0.69
N VAL A 151 -5.21 -16.51 -0.28
CA VAL A 151 -4.18 -15.92 0.59
C VAL A 151 -3.05 -15.37 -0.29
N LEU A 152 -2.66 -14.12 -0.07
CA LEU A 152 -1.61 -13.47 -0.84
C LEU A 152 -0.23 -13.74 -0.22
N THR A 153 0.74 -14.20 -1.00
CA THR A 153 2.16 -14.11 -0.61
C THR A 153 2.91 -13.29 -1.64
N THR A 154 3.80 -12.40 -1.20
CA THR A 154 4.54 -11.49 -2.08
C THR A 154 6.03 -11.75 -1.96
N ALA A 155 6.74 -11.72 -3.09
CA ALA A 155 8.18 -11.92 -3.12
C ALA A 155 8.89 -10.72 -3.71
N ASN A 156 10.10 -10.46 -3.21
CA ASN A 156 10.99 -9.43 -3.72
C ASN A 156 11.53 -9.86 -5.10
N PRO A 157 11.31 -9.10 -6.18
CA PRO A 157 11.90 -9.35 -7.49
C PRO A 157 13.43 -9.36 -7.50
N LEU A 158 14.10 -8.85 -6.46
CA LEU A 158 15.56 -8.93 -6.35
C LEU A 158 16.05 -10.24 -5.71
N ASN A 159 15.15 -11.06 -5.16
CA ASN A 159 15.52 -12.37 -4.63
C ASN A 159 16.03 -13.28 -5.76
N THR A 160 16.93 -14.18 -5.38
CA THR A 160 17.45 -15.22 -6.27
C THR A 160 16.36 -16.26 -6.59
N ALA A 161 16.54 -17.00 -7.68
CA ALA A 161 15.63 -18.09 -8.03
C ALA A 161 15.45 -19.12 -6.90
N ALA A 162 16.55 -19.48 -6.22
CA ALA A 162 16.52 -20.42 -5.09
C ALA A 162 15.68 -19.90 -3.92
N GLU A 163 15.77 -18.61 -3.59
CA GLU A 163 14.98 -18.00 -2.53
C GLU A 163 13.50 -17.93 -2.90
N VAL A 164 13.18 -17.57 -4.14
CA VAL A 164 11.80 -17.54 -4.66
C VAL A 164 11.17 -18.93 -4.65
N VAL A 165 11.87 -19.94 -5.16
CA VAL A 165 11.43 -21.34 -5.16
C VAL A 165 11.19 -21.83 -3.73
N LYS A 166 12.11 -21.51 -2.81
CA LYS A 166 11.96 -21.86 -1.40
C LYS A 166 10.71 -21.22 -0.80
N GLN A 167 10.49 -19.93 -1.04
CA GLN A 167 9.29 -19.22 -0.57
C GLN A 167 8.01 -19.81 -1.16
N ALA A 168 7.96 -20.05 -2.48
CA ALA A 168 6.79 -20.63 -3.15
C ALA A 168 6.42 -22.00 -2.55
N THR A 169 7.44 -22.82 -2.26
CA THR A 169 7.29 -24.14 -1.65
C THR A 169 6.83 -24.04 -0.20
N ASP A 170 7.50 -23.22 0.60
CA ASP A 170 7.21 -23.04 2.04
C ASP A 170 5.81 -22.43 2.27
N SER A 171 5.38 -21.52 1.39
CA SER A 171 4.03 -20.95 1.46
C SER A 171 2.94 -21.90 0.93
N GLY A 172 3.28 -22.99 0.25
CA GLY A 172 2.31 -23.85 -0.42
C GLY A 172 1.55 -23.17 -1.57
N ALA A 173 2.23 -22.30 -2.33
CA ALA A 173 1.60 -21.54 -3.40
C ALA A 173 1.00 -22.47 -4.47
N LYS A 174 -0.27 -22.26 -4.83
CA LYS A 174 -0.98 -22.99 -5.90
C LYS A 174 -0.94 -22.30 -7.25
N LEU A 175 -0.63 -21.01 -7.26
CA LEU A 175 -0.45 -20.19 -8.45
C LEU A 175 0.62 -19.14 -8.17
N ALA A 176 1.46 -18.84 -9.15
CA ALA A 176 2.37 -17.71 -9.12
C ALA A 176 1.99 -16.70 -10.21
N VAL A 177 1.69 -15.47 -9.81
CA VAL A 177 1.52 -14.32 -10.68
C VAL A 177 2.86 -13.58 -10.78
N VAL A 178 3.43 -13.50 -11.97
CA VAL A 178 4.85 -13.16 -12.15
C VAL A 178 5.05 -12.14 -13.25
N ALA A 179 5.89 -11.12 -13.00
CA ALA A 179 6.33 -10.23 -14.07
C ALA A 179 7.16 -11.01 -15.09
N PRO A 180 7.01 -10.79 -16.41
CA PRO A 180 7.72 -11.57 -17.42
C PRO A 180 9.24 -11.65 -17.21
N ALA A 181 9.87 -10.54 -16.78
CA ALA A 181 11.30 -10.48 -16.48
C ALA A 181 11.73 -11.44 -15.34
N GLU A 182 10.81 -11.78 -14.44
CA GLU A 182 11.07 -12.61 -13.25
C GLU A 182 10.61 -14.08 -13.43
N ALA A 183 9.93 -14.41 -14.53
CA ALA A 183 9.35 -15.74 -14.76
C ALA A 183 10.41 -16.86 -14.70
N HIS A 184 11.63 -16.58 -15.18
CA HIS A 184 12.75 -17.52 -15.16
C HIS A 184 13.12 -18.03 -13.76
N LYS A 185 12.76 -17.31 -12.69
CA LYS A 185 13.05 -17.68 -11.30
C LYS A 185 12.21 -18.84 -10.78
N LEU A 186 11.10 -19.12 -11.44
CA LEU A 186 10.17 -20.21 -11.07
C LEU A 186 10.29 -21.42 -11.99
N ALA A 187 11.26 -21.43 -12.91
CA ALA A 187 11.45 -22.50 -13.89
C ALA A 187 11.68 -23.89 -13.27
N SER A 188 12.20 -23.96 -12.04
CA SER A 188 12.42 -25.20 -11.30
C SER A 188 11.24 -25.58 -10.38
N THR A 189 10.16 -24.82 -10.37
CA THR A 189 8.95 -25.13 -9.58
C THR A 189 7.90 -25.84 -10.42
N THR A 190 7.00 -26.55 -9.75
CA THR A 190 5.77 -27.09 -10.36
C THR A 190 4.57 -26.15 -10.22
N VAL A 191 4.77 -24.97 -9.62
CA VAL A 191 3.70 -24.00 -9.40
C VAL A 191 3.32 -23.38 -10.75
N PRO A 192 2.04 -23.47 -11.17
CA PRO A 192 1.58 -22.82 -12.40
C PRO A 192 1.89 -21.32 -12.39
N VAL A 193 2.32 -20.79 -13.53
CA VAL A 193 2.67 -19.39 -13.71
C VAL A 193 1.62 -18.66 -14.54
N LEU A 194 1.18 -17.51 -14.04
CA LEU A 194 0.38 -16.51 -14.74
C LEU A 194 1.22 -15.24 -14.88
N LEU A 195 1.40 -14.72 -16.08
CA LEU A 195 2.18 -13.49 -16.28
C LEU A 195 1.38 -12.26 -15.83
N THR A 196 2.05 -11.18 -15.40
CA THR A 196 1.34 -9.93 -15.10
C THR A 196 0.86 -9.21 -16.36
N VAL A 197 1.67 -9.23 -17.42
CA VAL A 197 1.39 -8.57 -18.70
C VAL A 197 1.59 -9.56 -19.84
N ARG A 198 0.97 -9.30 -20.98
CA ARG A 198 1.15 -10.12 -22.18
C ARG A 198 2.62 -10.19 -22.57
N GLN A 199 3.08 -11.38 -22.93
CA GLN A 199 4.38 -11.54 -23.56
C GLN A 199 4.24 -11.30 -25.06
N GLU A 200 5.04 -10.41 -25.62
CA GLU A 200 5.06 -10.21 -27.08
C GLU A 200 5.54 -11.49 -27.77
N GLU A 201 4.76 -11.99 -28.74
CA GLU A 201 5.08 -13.19 -29.51
C GLU A 201 6.39 -13.01 -30.27
N HIS A 202 7.45 -13.67 -29.83
CA HIS A 202 8.70 -13.75 -30.58
C HIS A 202 8.67 -14.98 -31.51
N GLY A 203 7.82 -14.92 -32.55
CA GLY A 203 7.77 -15.90 -33.63
C GLY A 203 6.54 -16.80 -33.65
N HIS A 204 6.36 -17.50 -34.79
CA HIS A 204 5.19 -18.32 -35.07
C HIS A 204 5.17 -19.61 -34.22
N GLY A 205 4.25 -19.69 -33.25
CA GLY A 205 3.66 -20.96 -32.83
C GLY A 205 3.86 -21.43 -31.38
N ASP A 206 4.46 -20.63 -30.49
CA ASP A 206 4.41 -20.93 -29.06
C ASP A 206 3.25 -20.15 -28.43
N ALA A 207 2.21 -20.85 -27.99
CA ALA A 207 1.11 -20.20 -27.25
C ALA A 207 1.69 -19.70 -25.92
N GLY A 208 1.95 -18.39 -25.84
CA GLY A 208 2.56 -17.77 -24.68
C GLY A 208 1.80 -18.08 -23.38
N LEU A 209 2.48 -17.92 -22.24
CA LEU A 209 1.84 -18.06 -20.94
C LEU A 209 0.70 -17.04 -20.81
N LEU A 210 -0.42 -17.50 -20.27
CA LEU A 210 -1.57 -16.65 -19.96
C LEU A 210 -1.17 -15.50 -19.04
N SER A 211 -1.77 -14.33 -19.23
CA SER A 211 -1.50 -13.14 -18.45
C SER A 211 -2.73 -12.59 -17.70
N VAL A 212 -2.46 -11.80 -16.66
CA VAL A 212 -3.46 -11.05 -15.90
C VAL A 212 -4.23 -10.08 -16.80
N GLU A 213 -3.57 -9.43 -17.75
CA GLU A 213 -4.23 -8.53 -18.71
C GLU A 213 -5.27 -9.27 -19.54
N GLU A 214 -4.94 -10.45 -20.07
CA GLU A 214 -5.88 -11.28 -20.82
C GLU A 214 -7.09 -11.71 -19.97
N LEU A 215 -6.86 -12.08 -18.71
CA LEU A 215 -7.93 -12.44 -17.80
C LEU A 215 -8.83 -11.25 -17.43
N ILE A 216 -8.27 -10.03 -17.33
CA ILE A 216 -9.05 -8.80 -17.08
C ILE A 216 -9.87 -8.40 -18.31
N GLU A 217 -9.31 -8.57 -19.51
CA GLU A 217 -9.97 -8.23 -20.77
C GLU A 217 -11.10 -9.21 -21.11
N GLY A 218 -10.83 -10.52 -20.98
CA GLY A 218 -11.78 -11.58 -21.29
C GLY A 218 -12.75 -11.93 -20.16
N GLY A 219 -12.46 -11.53 -18.91
CA GLY A 219 -13.27 -11.85 -17.74
C GLY A 219 -14.53 -10.98 -17.60
N ASP A 220 -15.65 -11.62 -17.25
CA ASP A 220 -16.88 -10.90 -16.91
C ASP A 220 -16.86 -10.48 -15.42
N PRO A 221 -16.82 -9.16 -15.10
CA PRO A 221 -16.84 -8.68 -13.71
C PRO A 221 -18.16 -8.98 -12.97
N LEU A 222 -19.23 -9.37 -13.65
CA LEU A 222 -20.49 -9.81 -13.03
C LEU A 222 -20.39 -11.23 -12.46
N LEU A 223 -19.47 -12.04 -12.97
CA LEU A 223 -19.22 -13.41 -12.49
C LEU A 223 -18.23 -13.47 -11.32
N ALA A 224 -17.77 -12.32 -10.81
CA ALA A 224 -16.96 -12.27 -9.60
C ALA A 224 -17.66 -13.05 -8.47
N PRO A 225 -16.94 -13.89 -7.71
CA PRO A 225 -17.54 -14.61 -6.61
C PRO A 225 -18.24 -13.63 -5.65
N GLY A 226 -19.30 -14.11 -5.00
CA GLY A 226 -19.93 -13.38 -3.91
C GLY A 226 -18.95 -13.15 -2.74
N LYS A 227 -19.47 -12.69 -1.60
CA LYS A 227 -18.64 -12.59 -0.38
C LYS A 227 -17.92 -13.93 -0.15
N ALA A 228 -16.59 -13.90 -0.13
CA ALA A 228 -15.78 -15.09 0.07
C ALA A 228 -16.12 -15.73 1.43
N ALA A 229 -15.94 -17.05 1.54
CA ALA A 229 -16.15 -17.78 2.78
C ALA A 229 -14.96 -17.61 3.75
N CYS A 230 -14.50 -16.36 3.93
CA CYS A 230 -13.47 -15.98 4.88
C CYS A 230 -13.91 -14.73 5.68
N GLY A 231 -13.35 -14.57 6.87
CA GLY A 231 -13.59 -13.46 7.78
C GLY A 231 -12.31 -12.91 8.37
N GLN A 232 -12.45 -12.05 9.38
CA GLN A 232 -11.35 -11.29 9.96
C GLN A 232 -10.25 -12.17 10.58
N SER A 233 -10.58 -13.37 11.06
CA SER A 233 -9.59 -14.28 11.68
C SER A 233 -8.88 -15.18 10.66
N ASP A 234 -9.35 -15.24 9.42
CA ASP A 234 -8.75 -16.09 8.39
C ASP A 234 -7.47 -15.44 7.82
N PRO A 235 -6.48 -16.24 7.39
CA PRO A 235 -5.29 -15.74 6.72
C PRO A 235 -5.63 -14.94 5.45
N ALA A 236 -5.06 -13.75 5.34
CA ALA A 236 -5.15 -12.90 4.16
C ALA A 236 -3.83 -12.79 3.42
N ALA A 237 -2.71 -12.77 4.15
CA ALA A 237 -1.38 -12.70 3.56
C ALA A 237 -0.32 -13.52 4.31
N ILE A 238 0.70 -13.96 3.59
CA ILE A 238 1.93 -14.55 4.13
C ILE A 238 3.12 -13.74 3.61
N LEU A 239 3.70 -12.90 4.47
CA LEU A 239 4.81 -12.02 4.12
C LEU A 239 6.11 -12.55 4.73
N TYR A 240 7.15 -12.66 3.92
CA TYR A 240 8.42 -13.21 4.38
C TYR A 240 9.31 -12.10 4.96
N SER A 241 9.72 -12.26 6.21
CA SER A 241 10.71 -11.41 6.88
C SER A 241 12.00 -12.20 7.08
N SER A 242 13.15 -11.53 6.97
CA SER A 242 14.46 -12.16 7.24
C SER A 242 14.61 -12.67 8.67
N GLY A 243 13.72 -12.25 9.58
CA GLY A 243 13.73 -12.59 11.00
C GLY A 243 15.01 -12.13 11.72
N THR A 244 15.06 -12.34 13.04
CA THR A 244 16.27 -12.09 13.85
C THR A 244 17.27 -13.25 13.80
N THR A 245 16.84 -14.41 13.28
CA THR A 245 17.60 -15.68 13.31
C THR A 245 18.24 -16.04 11.95
N GLY A 246 18.23 -15.14 10.97
CA GLY A 246 18.87 -15.31 9.66
C GLY A 246 18.12 -16.18 8.63
N VAL A 247 17.22 -17.06 9.09
CA VAL A 247 16.31 -17.82 8.21
C VAL A 247 15.03 -17.00 8.00
N SER A 248 14.69 -16.75 6.73
CA SER A 248 13.45 -16.08 6.33
C SER A 248 12.22 -16.89 6.79
N LYS A 249 11.24 -16.22 7.41
CA LYS A 249 10.01 -16.84 7.96
C LYS A 249 8.78 -16.18 7.37
N GLY A 250 7.75 -16.97 7.08
CA GLY A 250 6.44 -16.48 6.68
C GLY A 250 5.67 -15.93 7.89
N VAL A 251 5.36 -14.64 7.86
CA VAL A 251 4.46 -13.97 8.80
C VAL A 251 3.03 -14.06 8.25
N VAL A 252 2.17 -14.78 8.97
CA VAL A 252 0.75 -14.90 8.61
C VAL A 252 0.00 -13.68 9.13
N LEU A 253 -0.60 -12.92 8.22
CA LEU A 253 -1.46 -11.79 8.51
C LEU A 253 -2.91 -12.16 8.20
N THR A 254 -3.80 -11.93 9.16
CA THR A 254 -5.23 -12.18 8.99
C THR A 254 -5.91 -11.02 8.27
N HIS A 255 -7.12 -11.22 7.76
CA HIS A 255 -7.92 -10.13 7.21
C HIS A 255 -8.14 -8.99 8.22
N GLY A 256 -8.34 -9.32 9.50
CA GLY A 256 -8.51 -8.37 10.59
C GLY A 256 -7.25 -7.52 10.82
N ASN A 257 -6.05 -8.11 10.71
CA ASN A 257 -4.80 -7.34 10.78
C ASN A 257 -4.75 -6.28 9.68
N LEU A 258 -5.00 -6.68 8.43
CA LEU A 258 -5.01 -5.76 7.29
C LEU A 258 -6.10 -4.68 7.43
N VAL A 259 -7.32 -5.05 7.83
CA VAL A 259 -8.42 -4.08 8.08
C VAL A 259 -8.05 -3.08 9.17
N GLY A 260 -7.34 -3.51 10.22
CA GLY A 260 -6.84 -2.64 11.28
C GLY A 260 -5.87 -1.59 10.75
N VAL A 261 -4.85 -2.02 9.99
CA VAL A 261 -3.87 -1.12 9.38
C VAL A 261 -4.53 -0.13 8.40
N MET A 262 -5.46 -0.61 7.57
CA MET A 262 -6.20 0.26 6.66
C MET A 262 -7.07 1.28 7.41
N THR A 263 -7.71 0.87 8.51
CA THR A 263 -8.50 1.77 9.36
C THR A 263 -7.64 2.90 9.94
N LEU A 264 -6.44 2.57 10.41
CA LEU A 264 -5.48 3.55 10.90
C LEU A 264 -4.97 4.48 9.80
N LEU A 265 -4.70 3.95 8.60
CA LEU A 265 -4.29 4.79 7.46
C LEU A 265 -5.39 5.77 7.04
N ARG A 266 -6.65 5.33 6.99
CA ARG A 266 -7.81 6.20 6.73
C ARG A 266 -7.87 7.35 7.72
N TRP A 267 -7.76 7.02 9.01
CA TRP A 267 -7.73 8.03 10.07
C TRP A 267 -6.56 9.00 9.87
N SER A 268 -5.36 8.49 9.60
CA SER A 268 -4.17 9.31 9.37
C SER A 268 -4.39 10.28 8.23
N VAL A 269 -4.92 9.82 7.08
CA VAL A 269 -5.23 10.66 5.90
C VAL A 269 -6.30 11.72 6.20
N GLU A 270 -7.27 11.40 7.07
CA GLU A 270 -8.29 12.35 7.47
C GLU A 270 -7.72 13.45 8.38
N VAL A 271 -7.02 13.09 9.46
CA VAL A 271 -6.51 14.06 10.44
C VAL A 271 -5.39 14.93 9.87
N THR A 272 -4.70 14.48 8.83
CA THR A 272 -3.72 15.27 8.09
C THR A 272 -4.34 16.20 7.04
N GLY A 273 -5.64 16.09 6.76
CA GLY A 273 -6.28 16.79 5.64
C GLY A 273 -5.70 16.37 4.27
N SER A 274 -5.39 15.08 4.10
CA SER A 274 -4.84 14.48 2.87
C SER A 274 -5.89 14.02 1.87
N ARG A 275 -7.13 14.51 1.97
CA ARG A 275 -8.23 14.07 1.11
C ARG A 275 -7.99 14.51 -0.34
N GLY A 276 -8.08 13.57 -1.28
CA GLY A 276 -7.87 13.82 -2.71
C GLY A 276 -6.41 14.07 -3.12
N ASP A 277 -5.46 13.88 -2.20
CA ASP A 277 -4.04 14.09 -2.44
C ASP A 277 -3.47 13.13 -3.50
N VAL A 278 -2.34 13.55 -4.08
CA VAL A 278 -1.52 12.74 -4.99
C VAL A 278 -0.33 12.16 -4.22
N PHE A 279 -0.24 10.83 -4.18
CA PHE A 279 0.81 10.07 -3.49
C PHE A 279 1.80 9.49 -4.49
N LEU A 280 3.10 9.60 -4.20
CA LEU A 280 4.13 8.89 -4.97
C LEU A 280 4.43 7.52 -4.35
N ALA A 281 4.29 6.47 -5.14
CA ALA A 281 4.41 5.08 -4.73
C ALA A 281 5.64 4.40 -5.37
N PHE A 282 6.77 4.49 -4.68
CA PHE A 282 7.99 3.74 -5.02
C PHE A 282 8.39 2.74 -3.93
N LEU A 283 7.77 2.78 -2.75
CA LEU A 283 8.05 1.77 -1.72
C LEU A 283 7.59 0.42 -2.25
N PRO A 284 8.36 -0.66 -2.06
CA PRO A 284 8.03 -1.93 -2.66
C PRO A 284 6.70 -2.48 -2.13
N MET A 285 5.75 -2.75 -3.03
CA MET A 285 4.43 -3.28 -2.67
C MET A 285 4.49 -4.75 -2.23
N PHE A 286 5.62 -5.44 -2.45
CA PHE A 286 5.86 -6.76 -1.87
C PHE A 286 6.21 -6.74 -0.38
N HIS A 287 6.53 -5.56 0.18
CA HIS A 287 6.81 -5.36 1.60
C HIS A 287 5.57 -4.78 2.29
N VAL A 288 5.32 -5.14 3.55
CA VAL A 288 4.08 -4.76 4.29
C VAL A 288 3.77 -3.27 4.21
N TYR A 289 4.79 -2.40 4.29
CA TYR A 289 4.61 -0.95 4.22
C TYR A 289 4.03 -0.52 2.85
N GLY A 290 4.60 -1.00 1.75
CA GLY A 290 4.08 -0.69 0.41
C GLY A 290 2.75 -1.38 0.12
N LEU A 291 2.58 -2.63 0.57
CA LEU A 291 1.34 -3.39 0.41
C LEU A 291 0.16 -2.69 1.11
N ALA A 292 0.32 -2.41 2.40
CA ALA A 292 -0.73 -1.81 3.21
C ALA A 292 -1.07 -0.39 2.77
N PHE A 293 -0.09 0.42 2.33
CA PHE A 293 -0.36 1.77 1.82
C PHE A 293 -0.91 1.76 0.40
N PHE A 294 -0.13 1.24 -0.56
CA PHE A 294 -0.36 1.50 -1.98
C PHE A 294 -1.17 0.43 -2.69
N ALA A 295 -1.16 -0.81 -2.20
CA ALA A 295 -1.97 -1.88 -2.79
C ALA A 295 -3.37 -1.96 -2.18
N LEU A 296 -3.56 -1.48 -0.94
CA LEU A 296 -4.82 -1.66 -0.20
C LEU A 296 -5.35 -0.36 0.43
N GLY A 297 -4.66 0.20 1.43
CA GLY A 297 -5.27 1.12 2.38
C GLY A 297 -5.57 2.53 1.87
N LEU A 298 -4.78 3.08 0.94
CA LEU A 298 -5.07 4.41 0.36
C LEU A 298 -6.42 4.44 -0.37
N PHE A 299 -6.85 3.32 -0.93
CA PHE A 299 -8.15 3.19 -1.60
C PHE A 299 -9.33 3.24 -0.63
N CYS A 300 -9.08 3.10 0.68
CA CYS A 300 -10.12 3.16 1.69
C CYS A 300 -10.42 4.59 2.16
N CYS A 301 -9.57 5.56 1.79
CA CYS A 301 -9.59 6.90 2.34
C CYS A 301 -10.77 7.74 1.83
N ALA A 302 -11.33 8.58 2.72
CA ALA A 302 -12.32 9.57 2.30
C ALA A 302 -11.65 10.63 1.41
N GLY A 303 -12.25 10.92 0.25
CA GLY A 303 -11.60 11.73 -0.76
C GLY A 303 -10.56 10.89 -1.51
N PRO A 304 -10.99 10.13 -2.54
CA PRO A 304 -10.15 9.15 -3.22
C PRO A 304 -8.83 9.77 -3.70
N PRO A 305 -7.66 9.31 -3.22
CA PRO A 305 -6.38 9.82 -3.67
C PRO A 305 -6.06 9.35 -5.09
N THR A 306 -5.02 9.93 -5.68
CA THR A 306 -4.36 9.42 -6.88
C THR A 306 -2.97 8.92 -6.50
N VAL A 307 -2.61 7.71 -6.95
CA VAL A 307 -1.33 7.07 -6.62
C VAL A 307 -0.48 6.99 -7.90
N VAL A 308 0.65 7.70 -7.91
CA VAL A 308 1.64 7.67 -8.99
C VAL A 308 2.63 6.56 -8.69
N VAL A 309 2.53 5.46 -9.43
CA VAL A 309 3.30 4.23 -9.21
C VAL A 309 4.60 4.29 -9.99
N MET A 310 5.70 4.14 -9.27
CA MET A 310 7.03 3.94 -9.83
C MET A 310 7.44 2.47 -9.67
N PRO A 311 7.97 1.80 -10.72
CA PRO A 311 8.41 0.41 -10.61
C PRO A 311 9.48 0.17 -9.55
N ARG A 312 10.38 1.15 -9.40
CA ARG A 312 11.44 1.21 -8.39
C ARG A 312 11.80 2.67 -8.11
N PHE A 313 12.43 2.92 -6.98
CA PHE A 313 12.94 4.26 -6.68
C PHE A 313 14.12 4.61 -7.59
N ASP A 314 14.02 5.79 -8.20
CA ASP A 314 15.11 6.55 -8.79
C ASP A 314 14.88 8.01 -8.42
N LEU A 315 15.91 8.67 -7.87
CA LEU A 315 15.73 10.02 -7.30
C LEU A 315 15.34 11.03 -8.37
N ARG A 316 15.95 10.97 -9.57
CA ARG A 316 15.66 11.95 -10.61
C ARG A 316 14.27 11.74 -11.18
N ALA A 317 13.92 10.49 -11.53
CA ALA A 317 12.59 10.17 -12.01
C ALA A 317 11.50 10.47 -10.96
N ALA A 318 11.78 10.29 -9.67
CA ALA A 318 10.85 10.66 -8.60
C ALA A 318 10.61 12.16 -8.56
N LEU A 319 11.66 12.98 -8.68
CA LEU A 319 11.54 14.45 -8.71
C LEU A 319 10.79 14.92 -9.96
N ASP A 320 11.07 14.32 -11.12
CA ASP A 320 10.36 14.62 -12.37
C ASP A 320 8.86 14.25 -12.24
N ALA A 321 8.55 13.09 -11.65
CA ALA A 321 7.18 12.66 -11.38
C ALA A 321 6.46 13.57 -10.37
N VAL A 322 7.17 14.11 -9.37
CA VAL A 322 6.60 15.07 -8.41
C VAL A 322 6.08 16.30 -9.13
N VAL A 323 6.88 16.86 -10.03
CA VAL A 323 6.51 18.04 -10.81
C VAL A 323 5.39 17.70 -11.79
N LEU A 324 5.56 16.64 -12.59
CA LEU A 324 4.65 16.26 -13.67
C LEU A 324 3.23 15.95 -13.16
N HIS A 325 3.13 15.21 -12.06
CA HIS A 325 1.84 14.75 -11.53
C HIS A 325 1.33 15.58 -10.35
N GLY A 326 2.07 16.62 -9.94
CA GLY A 326 1.70 17.45 -8.80
C GLY A 326 1.61 16.66 -7.50
N VAL A 327 2.61 15.82 -7.22
CA VAL A 327 2.66 15.00 -6.01
C VAL A 327 2.62 15.89 -4.76
N THR A 328 1.81 15.47 -3.79
CA THR A 328 1.60 16.18 -2.53
C THR A 328 2.12 15.39 -1.32
N ASN A 329 2.23 14.06 -1.44
CA ASN A 329 2.67 13.17 -0.37
C ASN A 329 3.71 12.19 -0.86
N ILE A 330 4.78 12.03 -0.07
CA ILE A 330 5.85 11.09 -0.37
C ILE A 330 6.08 10.19 0.86
N PRO A 331 5.45 9.02 0.95
CA PRO A 331 5.88 7.96 1.85
C PRO A 331 7.26 7.46 1.42
N ALA A 332 8.21 7.47 2.34
CA ALA A 332 9.63 7.31 2.07
C ALA A 332 10.35 6.51 3.17
N VAL A 333 11.66 6.33 2.97
CA VAL A 333 12.61 5.74 3.94
C VAL A 333 13.78 6.70 4.14
N PRO A 334 14.55 6.61 5.24
CA PRO A 334 15.60 7.58 5.55
C PRO A 334 16.62 7.84 4.41
N PRO A 335 17.07 6.85 3.62
CA PRO A 335 17.93 7.11 2.46
C PRO A 335 17.31 8.05 1.41
N VAL A 336 16.00 7.99 1.20
CA VAL A 336 15.29 8.89 0.28
C VAL A 336 15.24 10.30 0.85
N ILE A 337 15.00 10.46 2.15
CA ILE A 337 15.04 11.77 2.82
C ILE A 337 16.41 12.43 2.62
N LEU A 338 17.50 11.67 2.79
CA LEU A 338 18.86 12.15 2.53
C LEU A 338 19.04 12.55 1.05
N GLY A 339 18.51 11.76 0.12
CA GLY A 339 18.50 12.07 -1.31
C GLY A 339 17.81 13.40 -1.61
N LEU A 340 16.64 13.64 -1.03
CA LEU A 340 15.89 14.90 -1.19
C LEU A 340 16.68 16.10 -0.65
N VAL A 341 17.25 16.00 0.57
CA VAL A 341 18.09 17.06 1.16
C VAL A 341 19.25 17.42 0.24
N LYS A 342 19.91 16.43 -0.36
CA LYS A 342 21.03 16.65 -1.29
C LYS A 342 20.56 17.23 -2.63
N ALA A 343 19.46 16.72 -3.19
CA ALA A 343 18.91 17.17 -4.47
C ALA A 343 18.44 18.61 -4.43
N ALA A 344 18.11 19.11 -3.24
CA ALA A 344 17.66 20.48 -3.07
C ALA A 344 18.65 21.52 -3.61
N ALA A 345 19.97 21.24 -3.58
CA ALA A 345 21.00 22.11 -4.16
C ALA A 345 20.88 22.25 -5.70
N ALA A 346 20.22 21.30 -6.36
CA ALA A 346 19.99 21.28 -7.80
C ALA A 346 18.70 22.01 -8.24
N GLY A 347 17.99 22.68 -7.32
CA GLY A 347 16.85 23.55 -7.65
C GLY A 347 15.53 22.82 -7.95
N CYS A 348 15.35 21.59 -7.47
CA CYS A 348 14.12 20.83 -7.72
C CYS A 348 12.90 21.45 -7.02
N ASP A 349 11.80 21.60 -7.75
CA ASP A 349 10.55 22.17 -7.24
C ASP A 349 9.74 21.13 -6.44
N LEU A 350 9.70 21.30 -5.12
CA LEU A 350 8.84 20.54 -4.20
C LEU A 350 7.75 21.42 -3.57
N SER A 351 7.41 22.56 -4.18
CA SER A 351 6.43 23.51 -3.64
C SER A 351 5.03 22.92 -3.42
N ARG A 352 4.66 21.90 -4.21
CA ARG A 352 3.39 21.17 -4.07
C ARG A 352 3.44 20.05 -3.02
N VAL A 353 4.63 19.61 -2.63
CA VAL A 353 4.76 18.58 -1.60
C VAL A 353 4.33 19.19 -0.28
N ARG A 354 3.36 18.56 0.36
CA ARG A 354 2.80 18.96 1.66
C ARG A 354 3.41 18.12 2.77
N ARG A 355 3.68 16.84 2.50
CA ARG A 355 4.14 15.88 3.53
C ARG A 355 5.10 14.85 2.99
N VAL A 356 6.01 14.44 3.87
CA VAL A 356 6.90 13.31 3.68
C VAL A 356 6.79 12.41 4.91
N GLY A 357 6.38 11.17 4.70
CA GLY A 357 6.36 10.15 5.74
C GLY A 357 7.65 9.34 5.67
N THR A 358 8.24 8.98 6.80
CA THR A 358 9.41 8.08 6.85
C THR A 358 9.19 6.95 7.85
N GLY A 359 9.62 5.75 7.50
CA GLY A 359 9.49 4.57 8.35
C GLY A 359 10.44 3.45 7.91
N ALA A 360 10.21 2.25 8.44
CA ALA A 360 11.00 1.03 8.20
C ALA A 360 12.48 1.05 8.67
N ALA A 361 13.04 2.23 8.97
CA ALA A 361 14.37 2.37 9.56
C ALA A 361 14.44 3.66 10.41
N PRO A 362 15.29 3.70 11.44
CA PRO A 362 15.45 4.89 12.27
C PRO A 362 16.05 6.04 11.45
N MET A 363 15.49 7.24 11.65
CA MET A 363 16.04 8.47 11.09
C MET A 363 16.87 9.19 12.14
N GLY A 364 18.13 9.52 11.80
CA GLY A 364 18.97 10.34 12.68
C GLY A 364 18.43 11.76 12.83
N THR A 365 18.48 12.30 14.04
CA THR A 365 17.98 13.65 14.36
C THR A 365 18.56 14.75 13.46
N GLY A 366 19.84 14.65 13.12
CA GLY A 366 20.52 15.58 12.20
C GLY A 366 19.93 15.58 10.78
N LEU A 367 19.53 14.41 10.27
CA LEU A 367 18.89 14.31 8.94
C LEU A 367 17.49 14.95 8.97
N GLY A 368 16.70 14.67 10.01
CA GLY A 368 15.38 15.29 10.18
C GLY A 368 15.46 16.81 10.31
N ARG A 369 16.47 17.35 11.00
CA ARG A 369 16.71 18.79 11.07
C ARG A 369 17.08 19.38 9.70
N ALA A 370 18.04 18.77 9.00
CA ALA A 370 18.46 19.24 7.67
C ALA A 370 17.30 19.23 6.66
N PHE A 371 16.41 18.23 6.72
CA PHE A 371 15.21 18.19 5.89
C PHE A 371 14.27 19.37 6.19
N ARG A 372 13.98 19.62 7.47
CA ARG A 372 13.09 20.73 7.88
C ARG A 372 13.66 22.11 7.55
N GLU A 373 14.99 22.28 7.67
CA GLU A 373 15.67 23.51 7.25
C GLU A 373 15.52 23.75 5.75
N ARG A 374 15.56 22.68 4.94
CA ARG A 374 15.47 22.81 3.48
C ARG A 374 14.05 22.93 2.96
N TYR A 375 13.09 22.30 3.63
CA TYR A 375 11.69 22.22 3.22
C TYR A 375 10.75 22.57 4.38
N PRO A 376 10.77 23.82 4.89
CA PRO A 376 10.05 24.21 6.11
C PRO A 376 8.52 24.14 5.97
N TRP A 377 7.98 24.11 4.76
CA TRP A 377 6.54 23.94 4.50
C TRP A 377 6.09 22.47 4.45
N VAL A 378 7.04 21.53 4.41
CA VAL A 378 6.75 20.10 4.26
C VAL A 378 6.71 19.45 5.63
N GLU A 379 5.57 18.85 5.96
CA GLU A 379 5.42 18.11 7.21
C GLU A 379 6.19 16.78 7.13
N LEU A 380 7.24 16.65 7.93
CA LEU A 380 8.00 15.40 8.08
C LEU A 380 7.42 14.56 9.22
N ARG A 381 6.90 13.38 8.89
CA ARG A 381 6.30 12.44 9.85
C ARG A 381 7.05 11.13 9.90
N GLU A 382 7.20 10.59 11.10
CA GLU A 382 7.85 9.30 11.34
C GLU A 382 6.82 8.24 11.68
N GLY A 383 7.02 7.02 11.19
CA GLY A 383 6.21 5.85 11.47
C GLY A 383 7.08 4.69 11.92
N TYR A 384 6.60 3.94 12.91
CA TYR A 384 7.21 2.71 13.38
C TYR A 384 6.28 1.55 13.09
N GLY A 385 6.82 0.45 12.57
CA GLY A 385 6.07 -0.75 12.25
C GLY A 385 6.99 -1.90 11.87
N LEU A 386 6.47 -3.10 12.04
CA LEU A 386 7.12 -4.38 11.74
C LEU A 386 6.18 -5.19 10.84
N THR A 387 6.74 -6.13 10.07
CA THR A 387 5.90 -7.09 9.31
C THR A 387 5.00 -7.88 10.23
N GLU A 388 5.49 -8.20 11.44
CA GLU A 388 4.79 -8.96 12.47
C GLU A 388 3.68 -8.17 13.17
N SER A 389 3.58 -6.85 12.99
CA SER A 389 2.64 -5.99 13.71
C SER A 389 1.38 -5.59 12.92
N GLY A 390 1.17 -6.10 11.70
CA GLY A 390 -0.10 -5.83 11.00
C GLY A 390 -0.13 -6.15 9.52
#